data_AF-A0A2T2UA45-F1
#
_entry.id   AF-A0A2T2UA45-F1
#
_cell.length_a   1.000
_cell.length_b   1.000
_cell.length_c   1.000
_cell.angle_alpha   90.00
_cell.angle_beta   90.00
_cell.angle_gamma   90.00
#
_symmetry.space_group_name_H-M   'P 1'
#
loop_
_entity.id
_entity.type
_entity.pdbx_description
1 polymer ?
#
loop_
_entity_poly.entity_id
_entity_poly.type
_entity_poly.pdbx_seq_one_letter_code
_entity_poly.pdbx_strand_id
1 'polypeptide(L)'
;MPTTLPPSVREHFGEAVAEDFAYWLDEYVQEHAVERDEYREVLSRLDVLEERFVQLENRIDERFEQVDERFKQVDRRFESIEERLTQIDQRFEEQSRQFNERID
;
A
#
# COMPACT_ATOMS: atom_id res chain seq x y z
N MET A 1 5.04 -40.12 -6.10
CA MET A 1 6.27 -40.94 -5.97
C MET A 1 6.17 -41.62 -4.62
N PRO A 2 6.15 -42.96 -4.53
CA PRO A 2 5.96 -43.63 -3.26
C PRO A 2 7.07 -43.24 -2.29
N THR A 3 6.70 -42.80 -1.10
CA THR A 3 7.67 -42.40 -0.08
C THR A 3 8.56 -43.59 0.30
N THR A 4 9.87 -43.46 0.07
CA THR A 4 10.83 -44.52 0.39
C THR A 4 11.34 -44.35 1.81
N LEU A 5 11.02 -45.32 2.66
CA LEU A 5 11.49 -45.30 4.05
C LEU A 5 12.99 -45.58 4.15
N PRO A 6 13.70 -44.92 5.07
CA PRO A 6 15.09 -45.24 5.36
C PRO A 6 15.28 -46.72 5.77
N PRO A 7 16.39 -47.36 5.38
CA PRO A 7 16.65 -48.79 5.68
C PRO A 7 16.56 -49.13 7.17
N SER A 8 16.97 -48.20 8.04
CA SER A 8 16.94 -48.34 9.50
C SER A 8 15.53 -48.60 10.06
N VAL A 9 14.49 -48.08 9.39
CA VAL A 9 13.10 -48.27 9.81
C VAL A 9 12.66 -49.72 9.62
N ARG A 10 13.02 -50.32 8.48
CA ARG A 10 12.72 -51.73 8.20
C ARG A 10 13.51 -52.67 9.10
N GLU A 11 14.76 -52.34 9.38
CA GLU A 11 15.64 -53.13 10.25
C GLU A 11 15.17 -53.15 11.71
N HIS A 12 14.70 -52.00 12.24
CA HIS A 12 14.29 -51.89 13.63
C HIS A 12 12.84 -52.31 13.91
N PHE A 13 11.92 -52.03 12.98
CA PHE A 13 10.48 -52.24 13.19
C PHE A 13 9.89 -53.43 12.42
N GLY A 14 10.69 -54.04 11.54
CA GLY A 14 10.27 -55.14 10.67
C GLY A 14 9.54 -54.65 9.42
N GLU A 15 9.46 -55.53 8.42
CA GLU A 15 8.97 -55.18 7.08
C GLU A 15 7.47 -54.82 7.08
N ALA A 16 6.65 -55.54 7.83
CA ALA A 16 5.21 -55.29 7.91
C ALA A 16 4.88 -53.90 8.48
N VAL A 17 5.52 -53.51 9.58
CA VAL A 17 5.30 -52.19 10.21
C VAL A 17 5.84 -51.06 9.33
N ALA A 18 6.95 -51.31 8.64
CA ALA A 18 7.51 -50.35 7.69
C ALA A 18 6.60 -50.16 6.47
N GLU A 19 5.96 -51.21 5.94
CA GLU A 19 5.01 -51.09 4.83
C GLU A 19 3.75 -50.33 5.24
N ASP A 20 3.17 -50.63 6.41
CA ASP A 20 2.03 -49.91 6.96
C ASP A 20 2.35 -48.41 7.16
N PHE A 21 3.53 -48.11 7.71
CA PHE A 21 3.98 -46.73 7.91
C PHE A 21 4.26 -46.01 6.58
N ALA A 22 4.84 -46.70 5.60
CA ALA A 22 5.09 -46.14 4.27
C ALA A 22 3.78 -45.76 3.57
N TYR A 23 2.77 -46.63 3.66
CA TYR A 23 1.44 -46.38 3.11
C TYR A 23 0.78 -45.16 3.78
N TRP A 24 0.76 -45.13 5.12
CA TRP A 24 0.23 -44.00 5.87
C TRP A 24 0.95 -42.69 5.54
N LEU A 25 2.28 -42.72 5.42
CA LEU A 25 3.08 -41.55 5.12
C LEU A 25 2.84 -41.04 3.69
N ASP A 26 2.68 -41.95 2.72
CA ASP A 26 2.35 -41.58 1.34
C ASP A 26 0.96 -40.94 1.27
N GLU A 27 -0.05 -41.52 1.93
CA GLU A 27 -1.39 -40.95 2.03
C GLU A 27 -1.38 -39.57 2.71
N TYR A 28 -0.65 -39.43 3.83
CA TYR A 28 -0.50 -38.16 4.54
C TYR A 28 0.16 -37.08 3.67
N VAL A 29 1.24 -37.44 2.97
CA VAL A 29 1.94 -36.52 2.06
C VAL A 29 1.06 -36.17 0.86
N GLN A 30 0.31 -37.11 0.27
CA GLN A 30 -0.60 -36.79 -0.83
C GLN A 30 -1.73 -35.83 -0.41
N GLU A 31 -2.25 -35.96 0.80
CA GLU A 31 -3.32 -35.09 1.30
C GLU A 31 -2.82 -33.69 1.69
N HIS A 32 -1.59 -33.57 2.20
CA HIS A 32 -1.08 -32.34 2.79
C HIS A 32 0.05 -31.66 2.02
N ALA A 33 0.64 -32.33 1.02
CA ALA A 33 1.65 -31.71 0.17
C ALA A 33 0.98 -30.78 -0.83
N VAL A 34 1.30 -29.50 -0.71
CA VAL A 34 1.04 -28.52 -1.77
C VAL A 34 2.03 -28.80 -2.90
N GLU A 35 1.52 -28.90 -4.12
CA GLU A 35 2.36 -29.20 -5.28
C GLU A 35 3.35 -28.05 -5.52
N ARG A 36 4.57 -28.39 -5.95
CA ARG A 36 5.61 -27.39 -6.23
C ARG A 36 5.16 -26.38 -7.30
N ASP A 37 4.23 -26.77 -8.17
CA ASP A 37 3.67 -25.91 -9.21
C ASP A 37 2.69 -24.89 -8.62
N GLU A 38 1.87 -25.26 -7.62
CA GLU A 38 0.99 -24.32 -6.91
C GLU A 38 1.79 -23.26 -6.16
N TYR A 39 2.90 -23.65 -5.50
CA TYR A 39 3.82 -22.70 -4.89
C TYR A 39 4.40 -21.70 -5.90
N ARG A 40 4.78 -22.17 -7.08
CA ARG A 40 5.31 -21.28 -8.14
C ARG A 40 4.24 -20.35 -8.66
N GLU A 41 2.99 -20.81 -8.80
CA GLU A 41 1.88 -19.96 -9.19
C GLU A 41 1.64 -18.85 -8.16
N VAL A 42 1.64 -19.20 -6.87
CA VAL A 42 1.52 -18.20 -5.79
C VAL A 42 2.66 -17.18 -5.85
N LEU A 43 3.91 -17.63 -5.99
CA LEU A 43 5.06 -16.72 -6.11
C LEU A 43 4.92 -15.80 -7.33
N SER A 44 4.53 -16.32 -8.48
CA SER A 44 4.31 -15.49 -9.68
C SER A 44 3.18 -14.48 -9.48
N ARG A 45 2.10 -14.85 -8.79
CA ARG A 45 1.02 -13.91 -8.44
C ARG A 45 1.50 -12.85 -7.46
N LEU A 46 2.39 -13.19 -6.53
CA LEU A 46 3.01 -12.23 -5.60
C LEU A 46 3.91 -11.24 -6.35
N ASP A 47 4.72 -11.68 -7.31
CA ASP A 47 5.55 -10.79 -8.13
C ASP A 47 4.69 -9.76 -8.89
N VAL A 48 3.57 -10.21 -9.48
CA VAL A 48 2.62 -9.32 -10.17
C VAL A 48 1.95 -8.36 -9.20
N LEU A 49 1.65 -8.79 -7.96
CA LEU A 49 1.11 -7.91 -6.94
C LEU A 49 2.13 -6.86 -6.53
N GLU A 50 3.39 -7.22 -6.34
CA GLU A 50 4.48 -6.30 -6.01
C GLU A 50 4.61 -5.19 -7.06
N GLU A 51 4.61 -5.56 -8.35
CA GLU A 51 4.65 -4.58 -9.44
C GLU A 51 3.43 -3.63 -9.40
N ARG A 52 2.23 -4.16 -9.16
CA ARG A 52 1.00 -3.35 -9.03
C ARG A 52 1.03 -2.43 -7.82
N PHE A 53 1.64 -2.85 -6.72
CA PHE A 53 1.81 -2.01 -5.54
C PHE A 53 2.73 -0.83 -5.83
N VAL A 54 3.87 -1.06 -6.47
CA VAL A 54 4.79 0.02 -6.90
C VAL A 54 4.09 0.99 -7.86
N GLN A 55 3.32 0.48 -8.82
CA GLN A 55 2.55 1.33 -9.73
C GLN A 55 1.48 2.16 -9.00
N LEU A 56 0.84 1.60 -7.98
CA LEU A 56 -0.14 2.31 -7.17
C LEU A 56 0.51 3.40 -6.32
N GLU A 57 1.66 3.11 -5.69
CA GLU A 57 2.45 4.07 -4.91
C GLU A 57 2.84 5.28 -5.77
N ASN A 58 3.43 5.05 -6.94
CA ASN A 58 3.80 6.13 -7.86
C ASN A 58 2.58 6.99 -8.28
N ARG A 59 1.44 6.36 -8.56
CA ARG A 59 0.21 7.09 -8.91
C ARG A 59 -0.34 7.90 -7.74
N ILE A 60 -0.16 7.43 -6.52
CA ILE A 60 -0.57 8.15 -5.31
C ILE A 60 0.32 9.38 -5.15
N ASP A 61 1.65 9.23 -5.29
CA ASP A 61 2.60 10.33 -5.18
C ASP A 61 2.32 11.44 -6.21
N GLU A 62 2.15 11.08 -7.48
CA GLU A 62 1.79 12.04 -8.55
C GLU A 62 0.50 12.82 -8.23
N ARG A 63 -0.47 12.16 -7.60
CA ARG A 63 -1.74 12.79 -7.22
C ARG A 63 -1.57 13.72 -6.04
N PHE A 64 -0.71 13.38 -5.08
CA PHE A 64 -0.37 14.26 -3.96
C PHE A 64 0.40 15.49 -4.43
N GLU A 65 1.36 15.35 -5.35
CA GLU A 65 2.06 16.49 -5.95
C GLU A 65 1.09 17.46 -6.66
N GLN A 66 0.11 16.93 -7.39
CA GLN A 66 -0.94 17.74 -8.02
C GLN A 66 -1.83 18.46 -6.98
N VAL A 67 -2.10 17.82 -5.85
CA VAL A 67 -2.85 18.42 -4.74
C VAL A 67 -2.04 19.55 -4.12
N ASP A 68 -0.75 19.34 -3.86
CA ASP A 68 0.15 20.35 -3.31
C ASP A 68 0.24 21.59 -4.22
N GLU A 69 0.35 21.39 -5.54
CA GLU A 69 0.40 22.52 -6.47
C GLU A 69 -0.92 23.32 -6.48
N ARG A 70 -2.07 22.64 -6.36
CA ARG A 70 -3.34 23.32 -6.20
C ARG A 70 -3.43 24.09 -4.89
N PHE A 71 -2.89 23.56 -3.80
CA PHE A 71 -2.86 24.29 -2.52
C PHE A 71 -1.97 25.54 -2.61
N LYS A 72 -0.80 25.46 -3.25
CA LYS A 72 0.03 26.65 -3.52
C LYS A 72 -0.68 27.70 -4.37
N GLN A 73 -1.56 27.29 -5.29
CA GLN A 73 -2.40 28.23 -6.05
C GLN A 73 -3.49 28.87 -5.18
N VAL A 74 -4.06 28.11 -4.24
CA VAL A 74 -5.03 28.61 -3.27
C VAL A 74 -4.37 29.64 -2.34
N ASP A 75 -3.18 29.34 -1.82
CA ASP A 75 -2.42 30.24 -0.94
C ASP A 75 -2.15 31.59 -1.63
N ARG A 76 -1.63 31.56 -2.87
CA ARG A 76 -1.43 32.77 -3.68
C ARG A 76 -2.71 33.61 -3.89
N ARG A 77 -3.85 32.94 -4.02
CA ARG A 77 -5.15 33.65 -4.15
C ARG A 77 -5.56 34.27 -2.83
N PHE A 78 -5.30 33.64 -1.69
CA PHE A 78 -5.55 34.20 -0.37
C PHE A 78 -4.65 35.41 -0.10
N GLU A 79 -3.35 35.34 -0.39
CA GLU A 79 -2.43 36.48 -0.30
C GLU A 79 -2.96 37.68 -1.11
N SER A 80 -3.40 37.46 -2.36
CA SER A 80 -3.99 38.52 -3.18
C SER A 80 -5.30 39.09 -2.60
N ILE A 81 -6.11 38.26 -1.93
CA ILE A 81 -7.33 38.73 -1.25
C ILE A 81 -6.95 39.59 -0.04
N GLU A 82 -5.97 39.17 0.76
CA GLU A 82 -5.47 39.91 1.92
C GLU A 82 -4.92 41.29 1.53
N GLU A 83 -4.16 41.37 0.44
CA GLU A 83 -3.69 42.65 -0.11
C GLU A 83 -4.85 43.58 -0.48
N ARG A 84 -5.87 43.04 -1.15
CA ARG A 84 -7.04 43.83 -1.56
C ARG A 84 -7.87 44.29 -0.36
N LEU A 85 -8.03 43.46 0.66
CA LEU A 85 -8.71 43.84 1.90
C LEU A 85 -7.94 44.95 2.62
N THR A 86 -6.62 44.83 2.71
CA THR A 86 -5.75 45.88 3.29
C THR A 86 -5.91 47.22 2.56
N GLN A 87 -5.98 47.21 1.23
CA GLN A 87 -6.23 48.43 0.45
C GLN A 87 -7.63 49.01 0.68
N ILE A 88 -8.64 48.16 0.86
CA ILE A 88 -10.00 48.58 1.17
C ILE A 88 -10.04 49.25 2.54
N ASP A 89 -9.41 48.65 3.55
CA ASP A 89 -9.33 49.20 4.92
C ASP A 89 -8.69 50.59 4.91
N GLN A 90 -7.55 50.75 4.22
CA GLN A 90 -6.89 52.06 4.08
C GLN A 90 -7.79 53.13 3.46
N ARG A 91 -8.56 52.76 2.42
CA ARG A 91 -9.50 53.69 1.77
C ARG A 91 -10.66 54.06 2.68
N PHE A 92 -11.16 53.12 3.48
CA PHE A 92 -12.20 53.40 4.47
C PHE A 92 -11.68 54.33 5.57
N GLU A 93 -10.47 54.10 6.08
CA GLU A 93 -9.84 55.01 7.06
C GLU A 93 -9.68 56.43 6.52
N GLU A 94 -9.25 56.57 5.27
CA GLU A 94 -9.12 57.88 4.62
C GLU A 94 -10.48 58.57 4.48
N GLN A 95 -11.51 57.84 4.02
CA GLN A 95 -12.87 58.37 3.93
C GLN A 95 -13.44 58.78 5.28
N SER A 96 -13.22 57.99 6.33
CA SER A 96 -13.63 58.33 7.69
C SER A 96 -12.94 59.59 8.19
N ARG A 97 -11.65 59.76 7.91
CA ARG A 97 -10.91 60.98 8.26
C ARG A 97 -11.50 62.22 7.57
N GLN A 98 -11.70 62.15 6.25
CA GLN A 98 -12.30 63.24 5.47
C GLN A 98 -13.72 63.59 5.92
N PHE A 99 -14.49 62.58 6.35
CA PHE A 99 -15.84 62.79 6.87
C PHE A 99 -15.81 63.53 8.22
N ASN A 100 -14.94 63.12 9.14
CA ASN A 100 -14.78 63.79 10.42
C ASN A 100 -14.33 65.25 10.25
N GLU A 101 -13.35 65.50 9.39
CA GLU A 101 -12.86 66.86 9.08
C GLU A 101 -13.93 67.79 8.47
N ARG A 102 -15.00 67.23 7.88
CA ARG A 102 -16.12 68.01 7.31
C ARG A 102 -17.22 68.33 8.30
N ILE A 103 -17.27 67.61 9.42
CA ILE A 103 -18.35 67.72 10.42
C ILE A 103 -17.88 68.47 11.67
N ASP A 104 -16.57 68.48 11.95
CA ASP A 104 -15.92 69.41 12.88
C ASP A 104 -15.86 70.84 12.30
#